data_AF-A0A954CJQ7-F1
#
_entry.id   AF-A0A954CJQ7-F1
#
_cell.length_a   1.000
_cell.length_b   1.000
_cell.length_c   1.000
_cell.angle_alpha   90.00
_cell.angle_beta   90.00
_cell.angle_gamma   90.00
#
_symmetry.space_group_name_H-M   'P 1'
#
loop_
_entity.id
_entity.type
_entity.pdbx_description
1 polymer ?
#
loop_
_entity_poly.entity_id
_entity_poly.type
_entity_poly.pdbx_seq_one_letter_code
_entity_poly.pdbx_strand_id
1 'polypeptide(L)'
;MFRFVLMALIFVPALIGCTINASVFGNGNAALSEATVEESKVETNNKILLISIDGTITSADSRSLLGGSSNTVDSIRRQLNLARDTNDIKAVLLRVNSPGGGATASDTILHELKSFKEDTGLPVVAFFQEMAASGGYYISMCADEIVAQPTALTGSIGVIAAFYDVVDLLNDIGVQTYVIRSDKSKASLSPLIKKSEEDLRQAEDMVQKFFAAFLERVADGRPKLSRETIRKLADGRVYFADEAKSNGLIDSIGYFNDAFERAKKLANVEHANLVTFTTRVSDVDRTYYTEANATPAALPAAVRIADQTGLLTGGPKFLYYWDGN
;
A
#
# COMPACT_ATOMS: atom_id res chain seq x y z
N MET A 1 -45.09 -16.63 -37.63
CA MET A 1 -44.00 -15.70 -38.00
C MET A 1 -43.22 -15.23 -36.76
N PHE A 2 -42.80 -16.17 -35.89
CA PHE A 2 -42.09 -15.87 -34.63
C PHE A 2 -41.19 -17.04 -34.17
N ARG A 3 -40.71 -17.87 -35.11
CA ARG A 3 -39.77 -18.98 -34.84
C ARG A 3 -38.51 -18.93 -35.71
N PHE A 4 -38.35 -17.91 -36.54
CA PHE A 4 -37.20 -17.76 -37.46
C PHE A 4 -36.27 -16.58 -37.12
N VAL A 5 -36.59 -15.76 -36.12
CA VAL A 5 -35.74 -14.62 -35.71
C VAL A 5 -34.78 -15.00 -34.56
N LEU A 6 -35.08 -16.04 -33.78
CA LEU A 6 -34.26 -16.45 -32.64
C LEU A 6 -33.08 -17.37 -33.01
N MET A 7 -33.05 -17.88 -34.25
CA MET A 7 -32.03 -18.85 -34.68
C MET A 7 -30.88 -18.21 -35.48
N ALA A 8 -30.91 -16.88 -35.67
CA ALA A 8 -29.87 -16.12 -36.37
C ALA A 8 -28.85 -15.44 -35.43
N LEU A 9 -29.01 -15.53 -34.10
CA LEU A 9 -28.11 -14.92 -33.11
C LEU A 9 -27.20 -15.92 -32.36
N ILE A 10 -27.26 -17.21 -32.70
CA ILE A 10 -26.47 -18.27 -32.03
C ILE A 10 -25.52 -18.99 -33.00
N PHE A 11 -25.50 -18.63 -34.29
CA PHE A 11 -24.75 -19.40 -35.30
C PHE A 11 -23.91 -18.55 -36.28
N VAL A 12 -23.14 -17.58 -35.77
CA VAL A 12 -21.90 -17.08 -36.42
C VAL A 12 -20.95 -16.63 -35.30
N PRO A 13 -20.06 -17.51 -34.81
CA PRO A 13 -18.70 -17.49 -35.37
C PRO A 13 -18.10 -18.91 -35.38
N ALA A 14 -18.37 -19.66 -36.44
CA ALA A 14 -17.62 -20.87 -36.75
C ALA A 14 -17.04 -20.71 -38.15
N LEU A 15 -16.06 -19.79 -38.31
CA LEU A 15 -15.18 -19.67 -39.48
C LEU A 15 -14.11 -18.58 -39.31
N ILE A 16 -13.52 -18.45 -38.13
CA ILE A 16 -12.13 -17.96 -38.01
C ILE A 16 -11.51 -18.82 -36.90
N GLY A 17 -10.52 -19.62 -37.27
CA GLY A 17 -9.75 -20.42 -36.33
C GLY A 17 -8.93 -19.53 -35.40
N CYS A 18 -9.57 -19.02 -34.35
CA CYS A 18 -8.91 -18.69 -33.10
C CYS A 18 -9.60 -19.54 -32.04
N THR A 19 -8.96 -20.63 -31.63
CA THR A 19 -9.30 -21.30 -30.37
C THR A 19 -9.08 -20.29 -29.25
N ILE A 20 -10.14 -19.58 -28.85
CA ILE A 20 -10.16 -18.90 -27.56
C ILE A 20 -10.23 -20.03 -26.55
N ASN A 21 -9.06 -20.44 -26.03
CA ASN A 21 -8.99 -21.18 -24.78
C ASN A 21 -9.47 -20.22 -23.68
N ALA A 22 -10.79 -20.05 -23.58
CA ALA A 22 -11.41 -19.52 -22.39
C ALA A 22 -11.32 -20.63 -21.35
N SER A 23 -10.19 -20.67 -20.65
CA SER A 23 -10.17 -21.25 -19.32
C SER A 23 -11.14 -20.43 -18.47
N VAL A 24 -12.38 -20.89 -18.38
CA VAL A 24 -13.40 -20.38 -17.45
C VAL A 24 -13.00 -20.65 -15.98
N PHE A 25 -11.89 -21.38 -15.78
CA PHE A 25 -11.10 -21.43 -14.56
C PHE A 25 -9.66 -20.93 -14.84
N GLY A 26 -9.54 -19.70 -15.32
CA GLY A 26 -8.27 -19.03 -15.56
C GLY A 26 -7.62 -18.65 -14.23
N ASN A 27 -6.51 -19.29 -13.92
CA ASN A 27 -5.63 -19.01 -12.80
C ASN A 27 -5.42 -17.48 -12.67
N GLY A 28 -5.82 -16.87 -11.55
CA GLY A 28 -5.78 -15.41 -11.30
C GLY A 28 -4.39 -14.78 -11.25
N ASN A 29 -3.37 -15.49 -11.73
CA ASN A 29 -1.98 -15.09 -11.73
C ASN A 29 -1.56 -14.65 -13.13
N ALA A 30 -1.93 -13.43 -13.54
CA ALA A 30 -1.32 -12.82 -14.71
C ALA A 30 0.20 -12.75 -14.49
N ALA A 31 0.99 -13.39 -15.36
CA ALA A 31 2.44 -13.41 -15.23
C ALA A 31 3.00 -11.97 -15.21
N LEU A 32 3.92 -11.70 -14.28
CA LEU A 32 4.63 -10.42 -14.29
C LEU A 32 5.62 -10.41 -15.46
N SER A 33 5.69 -9.27 -16.13
CA SER A 33 6.66 -8.97 -17.18
C SER A 33 7.53 -7.81 -16.73
N GLU A 34 8.80 -7.85 -17.11
CA GLU A 34 9.72 -6.73 -16.91
C GLU A 34 9.41 -5.62 -17.91
N ALA A 35 9.37 -4.39 -17.42
CA ALA A 35 9.30 -3.18 -18.22
C ALA A 35 10.44 -2.25 -17.81
N THR A 36 11.22 -1.78 -18.78
CA THR A 36 12.23 -0.76 -18.55
C THR A 36 11.57 0.62 -18.40
N VAL A 37 11.90 1.31 -17.31
CA VAL A 37 11.43 2.67 -16.99
C VAL A 37 12.45 3.69 -17.47
N GLU A 38 13.74 3.40 -17.26
CA GLU A 38 14.85 4.23 -17.72
C GLU A 38 16.02 3.33 -18.14
N GLU A 39 16.48 3.49 -19.38
CA GLU A 39 17.68 2.82 -19.87
C GLU A 39 18.94 3.60 -19.49
N SER A 40 19.96 2.87 -19.07
CA SER A 40 21.30 3.43 -18.90
C SER A 40 21.86 3.88 -20.25
N LYS A 41 22.51 5.05 -20.26
CA LYS A 41 23.25 5.54 -21.44
C LYS A 41 24.46 4.66 -21.81
N VAL A 42 24.88 3.80 -20.89
CA VAL A 42 25.96 2.83 -21.06
C VAL A 42 25.38 1.43 -20.94
N GLU A 43 25.71 0.55 -21.89
CA GLU A 43 25.25 -0.83 -21.91
C GLU A 43 25.61 -1.54 -20.59
N THR A 44 24.61 -2.09 -19.93
CA THR A 44 24.73 -2.74 -18.62
C THR A 44 23.63 -3.76 -18.45
N ASN A 45 23.96 -4.88 -17.80
CA ASN A 45 22.97 -5.86 -17.39
C ASN A 45 22.43 -5.53 -15.99
N ASN A 46 23.08 -4.66 -15.22
CA ASN A 46 22.61 -4.36 -13.86
C ASN A 46 21.26 -3.65 -13.89
N LYS A 47 20.37 -4.04 -12.99
CA LYS A 47 19.03 -3.48 -12.88
C LYS A 47 18.75 -3.02 -11.45
N ILE A 48 18.03 -1.93 -11.32
CA ILE A 48 17.43 -1.49 -10.06
C ILE A 48 15.93 -1.65 -10.21
N LEU A 49 15.31 -2.39 -9.30
CA LEU A 49 13.88 -2.64 -9.33
C LEU A 49 13.11 -1.46 -8.70
N LEU A 50 12.29 -0.79 -9.50
CA LEU A 50 11.32 0.18 -9.03
C LEU A 50 10.05 -0.52 -8.56
N ILE A 51 9.77 -0.43 -7.27
CA ILE A 51 8.47 -0.80 -6.67
C ILE A 51 7.77 0.48 -6.26
N SER A 52 6.58 0.73 -6.82
CA SER A 52 5.78 1.92 -6.51
C SER A 52 4.60 1.59 -5.61
N ILE A 53 4.40 2.42 -4.59
CA ILE A 53 3.27 2.34 -3.66
C ILE A 53 2.53 3.65 -3.73
N ASP A 54 1.44 3.64 -4.48
CA ASP A 54 0.58 4.79 -4.71
C ASP A 54 -0.76 4.61 -3.99
N GLY A 55 -1.23 5.65 -3.32
CA GLY A 55 -2.53 5.67 -2.67
C GLY A 55 -2.59 4.87 -1.36
N THR A 56 -3.79 4.44 -0.98
CA THR A 56 -4.04 3.82 0.33
C THR A 56 -3.55 2.37 0.38
N ILE A 57 -2.78 2.02 1.41
CA ILE A 57 -2.31 0.65 1.64
C ILE A 57 -3.46 -0.21 2.17
N THR A 58 -3.88 -1.20 1.39
CA THR A 58 -4.98 -2.09 1.74
C THR A 58 -4.67 -3.54 1.40
N SER A 59 -5.20 -4.46 2.21
CA SER A 59 -5.23 -5.90 1.93
C SER A 59 -6.53 -6.31 1.21
N ALA A 60 -7.46 -5.40 1.02
CA ALA A 60 -8.69 -5.66 0.28
C ALA A 60 -8.40 -5.68 -1.23
N ASP A 61 -8.99 -6.65 -1.90
CA ASP A 61 -8.91 -6.83 -3.34
C ASP A 61 -9.57 -5.65 -4.07
N SER A 62 -8.80 -4.88 -4.84
CA SER A 62 -9.38 -3.98 -5.83
C SER A 62 -9.87 -4.82 -7.00
N ARG A 63 -11.18 -5.09 -7.06
CA ARG A 63 -11.78 -5.77 -8.21
C ARG A 63 -11.81 -4.83 -9.40
N SER A 64 -11.01 -5.13 -10.42
CA SER A 64 -11.18 -4.51 -11.74
C SER A 64 -12.50 -4.98 -12.36
N LEU A 65 -13.26 -4.05 -12.98
CA LEU A 65 -14.49 -4.37 -13.72
C LEU A 65 -14.25 -5.37 -14.86
N LEU A 66 -13.01 -5.56 -15.29
CA LEU A 66 -12.61 -6.48 -16.35
C LEU A 66 -11.99 -7.79 -15.85
N GLY A 67 -12.15 -8.12 -14.56
CA GLY A 67 -11.61 -9.34 -13.99
C GLY A 67 -10.13 -9.20 -13.60
N GLY A 68 -9.82 -9.63 -12.37
CA GLY A 68 -8.53 -9.45 -11.73
C GLY A 68 -8.71 -8.71 -10.40
N SER A 69 -8.36 -9.38 -9.30
CA SER A 69 -8.11 -8.74 -8.03
C SER A 69 -6.62 -8.80 -7.73
N SER A 70 -6.04 -7.66 -7.40
CA SER A 70 -4.72 -7.60 -6.77
C SER A 70 -4.79 -6.54 -5.68
N ASN A 71 -4.54 -6.93 -4.45
CA ASN A 71 -4.31 -5.96 -3.37
C ASN A 71 -2.82 -5.55 -3.37
N THR A 72 -2.50 -4.39 -2.75
CA THR A 72 -1.15 -3.80 -2.75
C THR A 72 -0.11 -4.78 -2.20
N VAL A 73 -0.48 -5.53 -1.16
CA VAL A 73 0.40 -6.51 -0.49
C VAL A 73 0.82 -7.63 -1.44
N ASP A 74 -0.14 -8.26 -2.12
CA ASP A 74 0.14 -9.35 -3.06
C ASP A 74 0.99 -8.88 -4.25
N SER A 75 0.69 -7.68 -4.78
CA SER A 75 1.48 -7.10 -5.87
C SER A 75 2.96 -6.95 -5.48
N ILE A 76 3.25 -6.36 -4.32
CA ILE A 76 4.61 -6.18 -3.83
C ILE A 76 5.29 -7.53 -3.63
N ARG A 77 4.63 -8.47 -2.94
CA ARG A 77 5.15 -9.81 -2.69
C ARG A 77 5.53 -10.52 -3.99
N ARG A 78 4.69 -10.45 -5.02
CA ARG A 78 4.96 -11.06 -6.32
C ARG A 78 6.15 -10.42 -7.03
N GLN A 79 6.29 -9.09 -6.97
CA GLN A 79 7.45 -8.39 -7.53
C GLN A 79 8.74 -8.77 -6.80
N LEU A 80 8.72 -8.85 -5.47
CA LEU A 80 9.88 -9.27 -4.66
C LEU A 80 10.25 -10.74 -4.92
N ASN A 81 9.28 -11.63 -5.08
CA ASN A 81 9.55 -13.03 -5.43
C ASN A 81 10.23 -13.15 -6.79
N LEU A 82 9.72 -12.44 -7.81
CA LEU A 82 10.39 -12.43 -9.11
C LEU A 82 11.79 -11.82 -9.04
N ALA A 83 11.98 -10.79 -8.20
CA ALA A 83 13.28 -10.18 -7.98
C ALA A 83 14.30 -11.14 -7.36
N ARG A 84 13.87 -12.01 -6.43
CA ARG A 84 14.74 -13.06 -5.84
C ARG A 84 15.30 -14.00 -6.90
N ASP A 85 14.49 -14.34 -7.89
CA ASP A 85 14.86 -15.27 -8.96
C ASP A 85 15.62 -14.59 -10.12
N THR A 86 15.82 -13.26 -10.04
CA THR A 86 16.38 -12.44 -11.12
C THR A 86 17.77 -11.91 -10.74
N ASN A 87 18.81 -12.58 -11.24
CA ASN A 87 20.22 -12.36 -10.85
C ASN A 87 20.78 -10.95 -11.14
N ASP A 88 20.15 -10.21 -12.05
CA ASP A 88 20.63 -8.91 -12.49
C ASP A 88 20.03 -7.72 -11.71
N ILE A 89 19.04 -7.96 -10.83
CA ILE A 89 18.58 -6.98 -9.84
C ILE A 89 19.68 -6.76 -8.79
N LYS A 90 20.05 -5.50 -8.57
CA LYS A 90 21.13 -5.10 -7.64
C LYS A 90 20.66 -4.27 -6.46
N ALA A 91 19.46 -3.68 -6.54
CA ALA A 91 18.78 -3.00 -5.44
C ALA A 91 17.29 -2.85 -5.73
N VAL A 92 16.54 -2.47 -4.70
CA VAL A 92 15.17 -1.99 -4.83
C VAL A 92 15.12 -0.48 -4.56
N LEU A 93 14.47 0.24 -5.46
CA LEU A 93 14.05 1.62 -5.24
C LEU A 93 12.55 1.62 -4.94
N LEU A 94 12.19 1.85 -3.69
CA LEU A 94 10.81 1.88 -3.20
C LEU A 94 10.27 3.31 -3.30
N ARG A 95 9.49 3.60 -4.35
CA ARG A 95 8.80 4.89 -4.49
C ARG A 95 7.51 4.87 -3.66
N VAL A 96 7.41 5.77 -2.70
CA VAL A 96 6.24 5.90 -1.82
C VAL A 96 5.52 7.21 -2.11
N ASN A 97 4.27 7.08 -2.51
CA ASN A 97 3.29 8.15 -2.61
C ASN A 97 1.98 7.73 -1.93
N SER A 98 2.00 7.66 -0.60
CA SER A 98 0.93 7.08 0.20
C SER A 98 0.62 7.88 1.48
N PRO A 99 -0.67 8.13 1.75
CA PRO A 99 -1.15 8.56 3.08
C PRO A 99 -1.06 7.47 4.16
N GLY A 100 -0.66 6.25 3.78
CA GLY A 100 -0.73 5.06 4.61
C GLY A 100 -1.98 4.22 4.35
N GLY A 101 -2.48 3.50 5.35
CA GLY A 101 -3.66 2.65 5.25
C GLY A 101 -3.74 1.64 6.39
N GLY A 102 -4.13 0.39 6.09
CA GLY A 102 -4.31 -0.66 7.08
C GLY A 102 -3.02 -1.00 7.84
N ALA A 103 -3.10 -1.05 9.17
CA ALA A 103 -1.95 -1.35 10.03
C ALA A 103 -1.31 -2.72 9.72
N THR A 104 -2.12 -3.77 9.60
CA THR A 104 -1.65 -5.13 9.26
C THR A 104 -1.11 -5.22 7.83
N ALA A 105 -1.74 -4.54 6.87
CA ALA A 105 -1.27 -4.52 5.49
C ALA A 105 0.12 -3.86 5.39
N SER A 106 0.31 -2.74 6.11
CA SER A 106 1.60 -2.08 6.22
C SER A 106 2.65 -2.98 6.89
N ASP A 107 2.30 -3.68 7.97
CA ASP A 107 3.24 -4.60 8.63
C ASP A 107 3.62 -5.80 7.77
N THR A 108 2.68 -6.32 6.98
CA THR A 108 2.97 -7.41 6.04
C THR A 108 3.91 -6.95 4.93
N ILE A 109 3.71 -5.75 4.36
CA ILE A 109 4.63 -5.19 3.35
C ILE A 109 6.02 -4.99 3.95
N LEU A 110 6.11 -4.41 5.14
CA LEU A 110 7.40 -4.23 5.83
C LEU A 110 8.09 -5.57 6.06
N HIS A 111 7.35 -6.60 6.47
CA HIS A 111 7.88 -7.94 6.66
C HIS A 111 8.42 -8.54 5.36
N GLU A 112 7.67 -8.47 4.26
CA GLU A 112 8.11 -8.97 2.94
C GLU A 112 9.38 -8.25 2.45
N LEU A 113 9.47 -6.92 2.63
CA LEU A 113 10.65 -6.14 2.28
C LEU A 113 11.86 -6.50 3.15
N LYS A 114 11.67 -6.63 4.48
CA LYS A 114 12.76 -7.07 5.38
C LYS A 114 13.24 -8.48 5.03
N SER A 115 12.32 -9.42 4.81
CA SER A 115 12.66 -10.79 4.43
C SER A 115 13.41 -10.82 3.09
N PHE A 116 12.99 -10.01 2.11
CA PHE A 116 13.71 -9.88 0.84
C PHE A 116 15.15 -9.40 1.03
N LYS A 117 15.37 -8.38 1.88
CA LYS A 117 16.72 -7.90 2.21
C LYS A 117 17.55 -8.97 2.90
N GLU A 118 16.97 -9.70 3.84
CA GLU A 118 17.63 -10.78 4.58
C GLU A 118 18.03 -11.93 3.65
N ASP A 119 17.14 -12.34 2.74
CA ASP A 119 17.37 -13.44 1.80
C ASP A 119 18.44 -13.11 0.75
N THR A 120 18.41 -11.88 0.22
CA THR A 120 19.19 -11.49 -0.97
C THR A 120 20.42 -10.64 -0.66
N GLY A 121 20.45 -9.99 0.50
CA GLY A 121 21.46 -8.97 0.84
C GLY A 121 21.37 -7.69 -0.01
N LEU A 122 20.35 -7.54 -0.86
CA LEU A 122 20.22 -6.39 -1.75
C LEU A 122 19.69 -5.17 -0.97
N PRO A 123 20.27 -3.97 -1.20
CA PRO A 123 19.84 -2.76 -0.53
C PRO A 123 18.46 -2.29 -1.02
N VAL A 124 17.74 -1.59 -0.14
CA VAL A 124 16.47 -0.92 -0.42
C VAL A 124 16.65 0.56 -0.15
N VAL A 125 16.40 1.40 -1.16
CA VAL A 125 16.31 2.86 -0.99
C VAL A 125 14.84 3.26 -1.08
N ALA A 126 14.34 4.01 -0.10
CA ALA A 126 13.00 4.58 -0.18
C ALA A 126 13.06 6.01 -0.74
N PHE A 127 12.14 6.33 -1.65
CA PHE A 127 11.95 7.66 -2.17
C PHE A 127 10.54 8.17 -1.86
N PHE A 128 10.44 9.24 -1.07
CA PHE A 128 9.18 9.90 -0.75
C PHE A 128 8.89 10.95 -1.81
N GLN A 129 7.86 10.71 -2.62
CA GLN A 129 7.51 11.59 -3.73
C GLN A 129 6.71 12.80 -3.25
N GLU A 130 5.40 12.66 -3.06
CA GLU A 130 4.56 13.73 -2.51
C GLU A 130 4.20 13.44 -1.06
N MET A 131 3.81 12.19 -0.76
CA MET A 131 3.43 11.79 0.58
C MET A 131 3.98 10.42 0.95
N ALA A 132 4.54 10.31 2.15
CA ALA A 132 4.89 9.04 2.77
C ALA A 132 4.56 9.14 4.26
N ALA A 133 3.26 9.22 4.56
CA ALA A 133 2.75 9.43 5.90
C ALA A 133 2.25 8.12 6.51
N SER A 134 2.36 7.99 7.82
CA SER A 134 1.82 6.89 8.63
C SER A 134 2.21 5.51 8.08
N GLY A 135 1.31 4.74 7.48
CA GLY A 135 1.64 3.44 6.88
C GLY A 135 2.71 3.52 5.78
N GLY A 136 2.76 4.62 5.02
CA GLY A 136 3.81 4.87 4.02
C GLY A 136 5.19 5.09 4.65
N TYR A 137 5.25 5.76 5.81
CA TYR A 137 6.47 5.86 6.60
C TYR A 137 6.84 4.51 7.24
N TYR A 138 5.84 3.80 7.78
CA TYR A 138 5.99 2.50 8.43
C TYR A 138 6.70 1.47 7.53
N ILE A 139 6.24 1.31 6.29
CA ILE A 139 6.83 0.34 5.35
C ILE A 139 8.25 0.71 4.93
N SER A 140 8.61 1.99 5.05
CA SER A 140 9.93 2.51 4.68
C SER A 140 11.00 2.23 5.73
N MET A 141 10.61 1.70 6.91
CA MET A 141 11.53 1.39 8.01
C MET A 141 12.44 0.17 7.73
N CYS A 142 12.33 -0.47 6.55
CA CYS A 142 13.32 -1.43 6.07
C CYS A 142 14.42 -0.79 5.21
N ALA A 143 14.25 0.46 4.76
CA ALA A 143 15.17 1.09 3.81
C ALA A 143 16.54 1.35 4.45
N ASP A 144 17.60 1.16 3.66
CA ASP A 144 18.98 1.52 4.03
C ASP A 144 19.20 3.04 3.95
N GLU A 145 18.49 3.71 3.04
CA GLU A 145 18.47 5.17 2.92
C GLU A 145 17.06 5.64 2.51
N ILE A 146 16.62 6.74 3.12
CA ILE A 146 15.37 7.43 2.79
C ILE A 146 15.69 8.80 2.20
N VAL A 147 15.28 9.00 0.94
CA VAL A 147 15.35 10.28 0.23
C VAL A 147 13.94 10.84 0.09
N ALA A 148 13.73 12.12 0.37
CA ALA A 148 12.43 12.76 0.18
C ALA A 148 12.51 13.97 -0.74
N GLN A 149 11.49 14.19 -1.58
CA GLN A 149 11.37 15.46 -2.30
C GLN A 149 11.29 16.64 -1.33
N PRO A 150 11.77 17.84 -1.73
CA PRO A 150 11.73 19.02 -0.86
C PRO A 150 10.34 19.36 -0.31
N THR A 151 9.29 19.08 -1.08
CA THR A 151 7.89 19.36 -0.71
C THR A 151 7.15 18.15 -0.16
N ALA A 152 7.83 17.00 0.02
CA ALA A 152 7.18 15.79 0.49
C ALA A 152 6.71 15.93 1.94
N LEU A 153 5.54 15.35 2.23
CA LEU A 153 5.00 15.20 3.57
C LEU A 153 5.26 13.78 4.10
N THR A 154 5.79 13.68 5.31
CA THR A 154 6.02 12.40 5.99
C THR A 154 5.69 12.48 7.49
N GLY A 155 6.08 11.47 8.26
CA GLY A 155 5.70 11.34 9.66
C GLY A 155 4.31 10.76 9.78
N SER A 156 3.41 11.47 10.47
CA SER A 156 2.11 10.93 10.91
C SER A 156 2.25 9.60 11.64
N ILE A 157 3.28 9.51 12.49
CA ILE A 157 3.58 8.32 13.29
C ILE A 157 2.53 8.25 14.40
N GLY A 158 1.54 7.40 14.18
CA GLY A 158 0.33 7.32 14.98
C GLY A 158 -0.60 6.24 14.45
N VAL A 159 -1.65 5.95 15.21
CA VAL A 159 -2.65 4.95 14.88
C VAL A 159 -4.02 5.51 15.19
N ILE A 160 -4.94 5.36 14.26
CA ILE A 160 -6.35 5.72 14.45
C ILE A 160 -7.24 4.50 14.26
N ALA A 161 -8.30 4.45 15.05
CA ALA A 161 -9.42 3.55 14.86
C ALA A 161 -10.70 4.37 15.09
N ALA A 162 -11.59 4.38 14.11
CA ALA A 162 -12.84 5.11 14.20
C ALA A 162 -14.00 4.11 14.32
N PHE A 163 -14.93 4.42 15.22
CA PHE A 163 -16.13 3.64 15.48
C PHE A 163 -17.32 4.58 15.42
N TYR A 164 -18.42 4.10 14.85
CA TYR A 164 -19.68 4.82 14.82
C TYR A 164 -20.73 3.99 15.54
N ASP A 165 -21.55 4.64 16.35
CA ASP A 165 -22.77 4.07 16.87
C ASP A 165 -23.94 4.68 16.11
N VAL A 166 -24.76 3.82 15.50
CA VAL A 166 -25.93 4.24 14.70
C VAL A 166 -27.24 3.82 15.35
N VAL A 167 -27.24 3.32 16.60
CA VAL A 167 -28.44 2.80 17.27
C VAL A 167 -29.56 3.85 17.32
N ASP A 168 -29.24 5.08 17.73
CA ASP A 168 -30.24 6.14 17.84
C ASP A 168 -30.76 6.57 16.46
N LEU A 169 -29.87 6.70 15.47
CA LEU A 169 -30.24 7.01 14.09
C LEU A 169 -31.18 5.94 13.49
N LEU A 170 -30.87 4.66 13.71
CA LEU A 170 -31.69 3.55 13.23
C LEU A 170 -33.06 3.53 13.93
N ASN A 171 -33.08 3.79 15.24
CA ASN A 171 -34.32 3.86 15.99
C ASN A 171 -35.23 5.00 15.49
N ASP A 172 -34.66 6.17 15.17
CA ASP A 172 -35.40 7.34 14.66
C ASP A 172 -36.07 7.06 13.30
N ILE A 173 -35.47 6.23 12.45
CA ILE A 173 -36.05 5.81 11.17
C ILE A 173 -36.90 4.53 11.27
N GLY A 174 -37.20 4.07 12.49
CA GLY A 174 -38.06 2.92 12.75
C GLY A 174 -37.39 1.56 12.58
N VAL A 175 -36.07 1.50 12.52
CA VAL A 175 -35.29 0.25 12.44
C VAL A 175 -34.86 -0.20 13.83
N GLN A 176 -35.32 -1.37 14.25
CA GLN A 176 -34.93 -1.98 15.52
C GLN A 176 -33.73 -2.90 15.37
N THR A 177 -32.72 -2.74 16.22
CA THR A 177 -31.51 -3.56 16.23
C THR A 177 -31.54 -4.57 17.37
N TYR A 178 -31.44 -5.86 17.05
CA TYR A 178 -31.32 -6.95 18.03
C TYR A 178 -29.99 -7.68 17.82
N VAL A 179 -29.08 -7.62 18.80
CA VAL A 179 -27.78 -8.30 18.73
C VAL A 179 -27.73 -9.45 19.73
N ILE A 180 -27.81 -10.68 19.23
CA ILE A 180 -27.66 -11.91 20.02
C ILE A 180 -26.20 -12.35 19.92
N ARG A 181 -25.52 -12.51 21.06
CA ARG A 181 -24.09 -12.80 21.14
C ARG A 181 -23.79 -13.80 22.23
N SER A 182 -22.72 -14.58 22.04
CA SER A 182 -22.24 -15.53 23.04
C SER A 182 -21.63 -14.83 24.27
N ASP A 183 -21.12 -13.60 24.09
CA ASP A 183 -20.52 -12.80 25.15
C ASP A 183 -20.56 -11.29 24.84
N LYS A 184 -20.66 -10.46 25.88
CA LYS A 184 -19.89 -9.21 26.06
C LYS A 184 -19.09 -8.70 24.84
N SER A 185 -17.84 -9.12 24.84
CA SER A 185 -16.77 -8.69 23.95
C SER A 185 -17.05 -8.88 22.45
N LYS A 186 -17.90 -9.83 22.04
CA LYS A 186 -18.10 -10.21 20.62
C LYS A 186 -18.69 -9.11 19.74
N ALA A 187 -19.29 -8.09 20.35
CA ALA A 187 -19.93 -6.99 19.64
C ALA A 187 -19.56 -5.62 20.23
N SER A 188 -18.49 -5.56 21.04
CA SER A 188 -18.02 -4.31 21.67
C SER A 188 -17.74 -3.23 20.63
N LEU A 189 -17.29 -3.60 19.43
CA LEU A 189 -17.00 -2.66 18.33
C LEU A 189 -18.10 -2.59 17.25
N SER A 190 -19.26 -3.22 17.48
CA SER A 190 -20.38 -3.20 16.53
C SER A 190 -21.03 -1.83 16.43
N PRO A 191 -21.39 -1.32 15.24
CA PRO A 191 -22.10 -0.04 15.13
C PRO A 191 -23.56 -0.11 15.60
N LEU A 192 -24.07 -1.32 15.87
CA LEU A 192 -25.45 -1.57 16.32
C LEU A 192 -25.56 -1.70 17.84
N ILE A 193 -24.52 -1.31 18.58
CA ILE A 193 -24.52 -1.34 20.05
C ILE A 193 -23.91 -0.06 20.59
N LYS A 194 -24.63 0.57 21.53
CA LYS A 194 -24.09 1.68 22.33
C LYS A 194 -22.84 1.27 23.08
N LYS A 195 -21.75 2.02 22.84
CA LYS A 195 -20.44 1.75 23.44
C LYS A 195 -20.47 2.10 24.92
N SER A 196 -20.06 1.15 25.75
CA SER A 196 -19.75 1.42 27.16
C SER A 196 -18.32 1.95 27.31
N GLU A 197 -18.03 2.56 28.46
CA GLU A 197 -16.65 2.96 28.82
C GLU A 197 -15.65 1.82 28.69
N GLU A 198 -16.06 0.59 29.04
CA GLU A 198 -15.19 -0.58 28.91
C GLU A 198 -14.95 -0.99 27.45
N ASP A 199 -15.94 -0.81 26.56
CA ASP A 199 -15.74 -1.06 25.13
C ASP A 199 -14.74 -0.06 24.52
N LEU A 200 -14.83 1.22 24.94
CA LEU A 200 -13.91 2.27 24.51
C LEU A 200 -12.50 2.02 25.05
N ARG A 201 -12.36 1.66 26.32
CA ARG A 201 -11.07 1.30 26.94
C ARG A 201 -10.40 0.11 26.24
N GLN A 202 -11.17 -0.90 25.85
CA GLN A 202 -10.65 -2.03 25.05
C GLN A 202 -10.16 -1.59 23.66
N ALA A 203 -10.90 -0.69 22.99
CA ALA A 203 -10.47 -0.14 21.71
C ALA A 203 -9.18 0.70 21.85
N GLU A 204 -9.07 1.51 22.90
CA GLU A 204 -7.86 2.26 23.24
C GLU A 204 -6.67 1.32 23.48
N ASP A 205 -6.84 0.26 24.27
CA ASP A 205 -5.81 -0.76 24.51
C ASP A 205 -5.32 -1.40 23.19
N MET A 206 -6.21 -1.61 22.23
CA MET A 206 -5.84 -2.10 20.90
C MET A 206 -5.04 -1.06 20.10
N VAL A 207 -5.48 0.20 20.09
CA VAL A 207 -4.75 1.31 19.44
C VAL A 207 -3.34 1.45 20.02
N GLN A 208 -3.20 1.38 21.35
CA GLN A 208 -1.89 1.49 22.01
C GLN A 208 -0.95 0.34 21.64
N LYS A 209 -1.46 -0.88 21.45
CA LYS A 209 -0.64 -2.02 20.99
C LYS A 209 -0.09 -1.81 19.58
N PHE A 210 -0.94 -1.36 18.65
CA PHE A 210 -0.48 -1.00 17.29
C PHE A 210 0.51 0.16 17.32
N PHE A 211 0.25 1.17 18.15
CA PHE A 211 1.13 2.32 18.27
C PHE A 211 2.49 1.94 18.83
N ALA A 212 2.55 1.10 19.87
CA ALA A 212 3.79 0.56 20.39
C ALA A 212 4.58 -0.20 19.31
N ALA A 213 3.91 -1.05 18.51
CA ALA A 213 4.56 -1.73 17.39
C ALA A 213 5.13 -0.75 16.35
N PHE A 214 4.42 0.34 16.04
CA PHE A 214 4.94 1.39 15.16
C PHE A 214 6.21 2.04 15.73
N LEU A 215 6.21 2.41 17.01
CA LEU A 215 7.41 2.97 17.64
C LEU A 215 8.61 2.02 17.57
N GLU A 216 8.40 0.71 17.75
CA GLU A 216 9.46 -0.28 17.59
C GLU A 216 9.99 -0.32 16.14
N ARG A 217 9.11 -0.30 15.14
CA ARG A 217 9.56 -0.30 13.73
C ARG A 217 10.32 0.99 13.37
N VAL A 218 9.93 2.13 13.94
CA VAL A 218 10.69 3.37 13.78
C VAL A 218 12.05 3.29 14.47
N ALA A 219 12.12 2.69 15.66
CA ALA A 219 13.39 2.49 16.37
C ALA A 219 14.35 1.57 15.58
N ASP A 220 13.83 0.49 14.99
CA ASP A 220 14.59 -0.42 14.13
C ASP A 220 15.11 0.30 12.88
N GLY A 221 14.25 1.06 12.19
CA GLY A 221 14.58 1.72 10.93
C GLY A 221 15.42 2.98 11.10
N ARG A 222 15.33 3.65 12.26
CA ARG A 222 16.06 4.89 12.59
C ARG A 222 16.90 4.69 13.86
N PRO A 223 17.93 3.81 13.86
CA PRO A 223 18.68 3.42 15.05
C PRO A 223 19.47 4.56 15.72
N LYS A 224 19.65 5.69 15.02
CA LYS A 224 20.29 6.90 15.56
C LYS A 224 19.36 7.71 16.47
N LEU A 225 18.05 7.45 16.44
CA LEU A 225 17.08 8.13 17.30
C LEU A 225 16.87 7.34 18.59
N SER A 226 16.89 8.04 19.72
CA SER A 226 16.52 7.42 20.99
C SER A 226 15.01 7.15 21.03
N ARG A 227 14.60 6.13 21.80
CA ARG A 227 13.17 5.85 22.04
C ARG A 227 12.40 7.06 22.57
N GLU A 228 13.05 7.89 23.39
CA GLU A 228 12.46 9.13 23.90
C GLU A 228 12.21 10.16 22.78
N THR A 229 13.19 10.36 21.90
CA THR A 229 13.03 11.26 20.73
C THR A 229 11.96 10.73 19.79
N ILE A 230 11.95 9.43 19.51
CA ILE A 230 10.90 8.81 18.67
C ILE A 230 9.52 9.07 19.28
N ARG A 231 9.36 8.88 20.60
CA ARG A 231 8.08 9.14 21.27
C ARG A 231 7.63 10.61 21.16
N LYS A 232 8.56 11.56 21.23
CA LYS A 232 8.29 13.00 21.05
C LYS A 232 7.87 13.34 19.61
N LEU A 233 8.45 12.67 18.63
CA LEU A 233 8.14 12.86 17.21
C LEU A 233 6.85 12.14 16.78
N ALA A 234 6.42 11.13 17.54
CA ALA A 234 5.28 10.27 17.27
C ALA A 234 4.02 10.68 18.05
N ASP A 235 3.52 11.87 17.75
CA ASP A 235 2.23 12.38 18.25
C ASP A 235 1.18 12.52 17.14
N GLY A 236 1.43 11.91 15.98
CA GLY A 236 0.53 11.92 14.83
C GLY A 236 0.68 13.12 13.89
N ARG A 237 1.54 14.11 14.19
CA ARG A 237 1.78 15.23 13.27
C ARG A 237 2.53 14.79 12.00
N VAL A 238 2.34 15.53 10.91
CA VAL A 238 3.16 15.43 9.71
C VAL A 238 4.37 16.36 9.78
N TYR A 239 5.38 16.08 8.96
CA TYR A 239 6.59 16.88 8.79
C TYR A 239 6.84 17.11 7.31
N PHE A 240 7.25 18.32 6.95
CA PHE A 240 7.89 18.55 5.66
C PHE A 240 9.29 17.93 5.65
N ALA A 241 9.85 17.74 4.45
CA ALA A 241 11.12 17.02 4.28
C ALA A 241 12.30 17.66 5.04
N ASP A 242 12.34 18.98 5.16
CA ASP A 242 13.35 19.72 5.94
C ASP A 242 13.25 19.48 7.44
N GLU A 243 12.03 19.49 7.99
CA GLU A 243 11.76 19.14 9.38
C GLU A 243 12.04 17.66 9.64
N ALA A 244 11.60 16.77 8.73
CA ALA A 244 11.82 15.34 8.83
C ALA A 244 13.32 15.01 8.83
N LYS A 245 14.11 15.68 7.98
CA LYS A 245 15.56 15.52 7.95
C LYS A 245 16.20 16.04 9.24
N SER A 246 15.80 17.22 9.70
CA SER A 246 16.31 17.83 10.93
C SER A 246 16.02 16.96 12.16
N ASN A 247 14.88 16.28 12.17
CA ASN A 247 14.46 15.34 13.22
C ASN A 247 15.01 13.92 13.03
N GLY A 248 15.76 13.67 11.95
CA GLY A 248 16.36 12.37 11.64
C GLY A 248 15.36 11.30 11.19
N LEU A 249 14.17 11.67 10.74
CA LEU A 249 13.16 10.77 10.16
C LEU A 249 13.50 10.35 8.71
N ILE A 250 14.24 11.17 7.99
CA ILE A 250 14.79 10.86 6.65
C ILE A 250 16.30 11.13 6.61
N ASP A 251 16.99 10.62 5.59
CA ASP A 251 18.45 10.74 5.47
C ASP A 251 18.86 11.91 4.59
N SER A 252 18.13 12.13 3.49
CA SER A 252 18.43 13.24 2.58
C SER A 252 17.19 13.80 1.90
N ILE A 253 17.34 15.04 1.41
CA ILE A 253 16.34 15.72 0.60
C ILE A 253 16.91 15.74 -0.82
N GLY A 254 16.10 15.31 -1.78
CA GLY A 254 16.50 15.16 -3.17
C GLY A 254 15.33 14.73 -4.04
N TYR A 255 15.59 14.62 -5.33
CA TYR A 255 14.63 14.17 -6.33
C TYR A 255 14.80 12.68 -6.62
N PHE A 256 13.96 12.15 -7.50
CA PHE A 256 13.95 10.73 -7.85
C PHE A 256 15.33 10.23 -8.33
N ASN A 257 16.00 11.02 -9.19
CA ASN A 257 17.32 10.69 -9.68
C ASN A 257 18.35 10.60 -8.55
N ASP A 258 18.26 11.45 -7.52
CA ASP A 258 19.15 11.36 -6.37
C ASP A 258 18.97 10.02 -5.66
N ALA A 259 17.72 9.58 -5.45
CA ALA A 259 17.41 8.28 -4.85
C ALA A 259 17.88 7.09 -5.71
N PHE A 260 17.76 7.20 -7.04
CA PHE A 260 18.28 6.20 -7.97
C PHE A 260 19.82 6.11 -7.93
N GLU A 261 20.51 7.26 -7.86
CA GLU A 261 21.96 7.29 -7.65
C GLU A 261 22.37 6.69 -6.29
N ARG A 262 21.58 6.90 -5.22
CA ARG A 262 21.80 6.23 -3.93
C ARG A 262 21.67 4.72 -4.04
N ALA A 263 20.66 4.23 -4.75
CA ALA A 263 20.44 2.79 -4.95
C ALA A 263 21.63 2.17 -5.68
N LYS A 264 22.12 2.79 -6.76
CA LYS A 264 23.32 2.35 -7.50
C LYS A 264 24.56 2.34 -6.61
N LYS A 265 24.75 3.39 -5.81
CA LYS A 265 25.90 3.50 -4.89
C LYS A 265 25.88 2.41 -3.82
N LEU A 266 24.74 2.15 -3.19
CA LEU A 266 24.61 1.08 -2.18
C LEU A 266 24.78 -0.31 -2.80
N ALA A 267 24.32 -0.49 -4.05
CA ALA A 267 24.53 -1.70 -4.82
C ALA A 267 25.96 -1.87 -5.38
N ASN A 268 26.82 -0.87 -5.20
CA ASN A 268 28.18 -0.84 -5.76
C ASN A 268 28.21 -1.05 -7.30
N VAL A 269 27.31 -0.38 -8.01
CA VAL A 269 27.25 -0.39 -9.49
C VAL A 269 27.31 1.04 -10.04
N GLU A 270 28.04 1.22 -11.14
CA GLU A 270 28.17 2.53 -11.80
C GLU A 270 26.99 2.83 -12.74
N HIS A 271 26.57 1.81 -13.48
CA HIS A 271 25.50 1.88 -14.48
C HIS A 271 24.48 0.78 -14.24
N ALA A 272 23.20 1.16 -14.25
CA ALA A 272 22.09 0.23 -14.13
C ALA A 272 20.87 0.76 -14.90
N ASN A 273 20.05 -0.15 -15.40
CA ASN A 273 18.72 0.17 -15.92
C ASN A 273 17.72 0.23 -14.76
N LEU A 274 16.75 1.13 -14.85
CA LEU A 274 15.62 1.15 -13.94
C LEU A 274 14.49 0.32 -14.55
N VAL A 275 14.06 -0.72 -13.84
CA VAL A 275 13.04 -1.66 -14.33
C VAL A 275 11.90 -1.78 -13.33
N THR A 276 10.73 -2.21 -13.78
CA THR A 276 9.59 -2.56 -12.92
C THR A 276 8.92 -3.83 -13.41
N PHE A 277 8.28 -4.57 -12.50
CA PHE A 277 7.55 -5.79 -12.85
C PHE A 277 6.05 -5.52 -12.86
N THR A 278 5.40 -5.78 -14.00
CA THR A 278 4.01 -5.40 -14.26
C THR A 278 3.21 -6.52 -14.91
N THR A 279 1.91 -6.58 -14.62
CA THR A 279 0.98 -7.54 -15.25
C THR A 279 0.43 -7.04 -16.59
N ARG A 280 0.63 -5.77 -16.93
CA ARG A 280 0.19 -5.16 -18.19
C ARG A 280 1.38 -4.47 -18.85
N VAL A 281 1.86 -5.03 -19.97
CA VAL A 281 2.68 -4.27 -20.92
C VAL A 281 1.71 -3.38 -21.69
N SER A 282 1.57 -2.13 -21.26
CA SER A 282 0.87 -1.10 -22.03
C SER A 282 1.92 -0.24 -22.71
N ASP A 283 1.81 0.01 -24.02
CA ASP A 283 2.70 0.85 -24.85
C ASP A 283 2.72 2.35 -24.46
N VAL A 284 2.33 2.70 -23.24
CA VAL A 284 2.42 4.06 -22.71
C VAL A 284 3.79 4.21 -22.08
N ASP A 285 4.59 5.18 -22.54
CA ASP A 285 5.88 5.56 -21.95
C ASP A 285 5.72 5.72 -20.43
N ARG A 286 6.19 4.73 -19.67
CA ARG A 286 6.11 4.74 -18.21
C ARG A 286 7.24 5.58 -17.67
N THR A 287 6.93 6.81 -17.32
CA THR A 287 7.83 7.62 -16.51
C THR A 287 7.68 7.26 -15.03
N TYR A 288 8.70 7.52 -14.23
CA TYR A 288 8.63 7.41 -12.77
C TYR A 288 7.72 8.47 -12.13
N TYR A 289 7.00 9.29 -12.91
CA TYR A 289 5.91 10.15 -12.42
C TYR A 289 4.53 9.52 -12.61
N THR A 290 4.41 8.46 -13.40
CA THR A 290 3.12 7.81 -13.66
C THR A 290 2.65 7.07 -12.40
N GLU A 291 1.45 7.38 -11.92
CA GLU A 291 0.81 6.65 -10.81
C GLU A 291 0.53 5.19 -11.23
N ALA A 292 0.81 4.24 -10.35
CA ALA A 292 0.47 2.85 -10.59
C ALA A 292 -1.06 2.66 -10.45
N ASN A 293 -1.78 2.87 -11.56
CA ASN A 293 -3.23 2.78 -11.69
C ASN A 293 -4.00 3.82 -10.87
N ALA A 294 -4.45 4.89 -11.54
CA ALA A 294 -5.52 5.75 -11.05
C ALA A 294 -6.73 4.89 -10.66
N THR A 295 -7.14 4.98 -9.40
CA THR A 295 -8.34 4.33 -8.89
C THR A 295 -9.55 4.89 -9.65
N PRO A 296 -10.46 4.06 -10.21
CA PRO A 296 -11.62 4.58 -10.93
C PRO A 296 -12.57 5.30 -9.97
N ALA A 297 -12.97 6.51 -10.36
CA ALA A 297 -13.93 7.41 -9.73
C ALA A 297 -13.70 7.67 -8.22
N ALA A 298 -13.11 8.82 -7.91
CA ALA A 298 -13.00 9.34 -6.56
C ALA A 298 -14.37 9.39 -5.87
N LEU A 299 -14.60 8.45 -4.96
CA LEU A 299 -15.71 8.56 -4.01
C LEU A 299 -15.53 9.85 -3.19
N PRO A 300 -16.62 10.56 -2.83
CA PRO A 300 -16.54 11.72 -1.94
C PRO A 300 -15.77 11.37 -0.66
N ALA A 301 -15.00 12.31 -0.10
CA ALA A 301 -14.13 12.08 1.06
C ALA A 301 -14.84 11.38 2.23
N ALA A 302 -16.09 11.76 2.52
CA ALA A 302 -16.90 11.12 3.56
C ALA A 302 -17.18 9.63 3.30
N VAL A 303 -17.39 9.25 2.03
CA VAL A 303 -17.61 7.84 1.63
C VAL A 303 -16.30 7.07 1.67
N ARG A 304 -15.17 7.71 1.36
CA ARG A 304 -13.82 7.12 1.49
C ARG A 304 -13.49 6.84 2.95
N ILE A 305 -13.73 7.80 3.85
CA ILE A 305 -13.52 7.61 5.29
C ILE A 305 -14.42 6.48 5.78
N ALA A 306 -15.72 6.50 5.45
CA ALA A 306 -16.65 5.43 5.84
C ALA A 306 -16.23 4.03 5.33
N ASP A 307 -15.71 3.92 4.11
CA ASP A 307 -15.18 2.67 3.56
C ASP A 307 -13.88 2.22 4.27
N GLN A 308 -12.96 3.16 4.50
CA GLN A 308 -11.67 2.92 5.13
C GLN A 308 -11.77 2.62 6.62
N THR A 309 -12.70 3.24 7.35
CA THR A 309 -12.98 2.94 8.76
C THR A 309 -13.86 1.69 8.92
N GLY A 310 -14.32 1.11 7.81
CA GLY A 310 -15.09 -0.12 7.78
C GLY A 310 -16.56 0.03 8.16
N LEU A 311 -17.09 1.25 8.11
CA LEU A 311 -18.53 1.52 8.21
C LEU A 311 -19.30 0.81 7.08
N LEU A 312 -18.71 0.71 5.88
CA LEU A 312 -19.33 0.06 4.72
C LEU A 312 -18.90 -1.40 4.53
N THR A 313 -17.74 -1.81 5.05
CA THR A 313 -17.13 -3.13 4.73
C THR A 313 -17.13 -4.13 5.89
N GLY A 314 -17.86 -3.88 6.97
CA GLY A 314 -18.20 -4.93 7.95
C GLY A 314 -17.27 -5.07 9.15
N GLY A 315 -16.75 -3.97 9.69
CA GLY A 315 -16.06 -3.97 10.99
C GLY A 315 -14.98 -2.89 11.10
N PRO A 316 -14.60 -2.50 12.32
CA PRO A 316 -13.59 -1.45 12.53
C PRO A 316 -12.23 -1.85 11.95
N LYS A 317 -11.51 -0.88 11.40
CA LYS A 317 -10.13 -1.06 10.92
C LYS A 317 -9.17 -0.19 11.73
N PHE A 318 -8.00 -0.74 12.03
CA PHE A 318 -6.87 -0.02 12.60
C PHE A 318 -6.01 0.51 11.46
N LEU A 319 -5.82 1.82 11.44
CA LEU A 319 -5.20 2.51 10.34
C LEU A 319 -3.95 3.25 10.80
N TYR A 320 -2.88 3.07 10.05
CA TYR A 320 -1.78 4.00 9.96
C TYR A 320 -2.09 4.93 8.78
N TYR A 321 -2.91 5.96 8.98
CA TYR A 321 -3.45 6.77 7.89
C TYR A 321 -3.48 8.26 8.20
N TRP A 322 -3.28 9.08 7.17
CA TRP A 322 -3.42 10.53 7.21
C TRP A 322 -4.11 11.05 5.95
N ASP A 323 -5.23 11.75 6.07
CA ASP A 323 -6.00 12.26 4.92
C ASP A 323 -6.00 13.79 4.80
N GLY A 324 -5.32 14.49 5.69
CA GLY A 324 -5.18 15.95 5.67
C GLY A 324 -6.37 16.74 6.20
N ASN A 325 -7.39 16.07 6.76
CA ASN A 325 -8.56 16.71 7.38
C ASN A 325 -8.46 16.80 8.91
#